data_AF-A0A318HUZ8-F1
#
_entry.id   AF-A0A318HUZ8-F1
#
_cell.length_a   1.000
_cell.length_b   1.000
_cell.length_c   1.000
_cell.angle_alpha   90.00
_cell.angle_beta   90.00
_cell.angle_gamma   90.00
#
_symmetry.space_group_name_H-M   'P 1'
#
loop_
_entity.id
_entity.type
_entity.pdbx_description
1 polymer ?
#
loop_
_entity_poly.entity_id
_entity_poly.type
_entity_poly.pdbx_seq_one_letter_code
_entity_poly.pdbx_strand_id
1 'polypeptide(L)'
;MHSCFLTPKQRSRIGEMQVQPLLYIRMNKKIYLAIALPTLLTCSAAAFAQTSATLVVNGTITPPACNISLPSGTIVDFESRSFSTLNVDGTKIDPKTVDMNISCEAPTRVGLAITDDKAATKIAKADVASNRWAHTTPNDSYVFGLGTTGNSAEGGIKIGGLMLGFAGGTVNIETAGGSAEAGVIYTTDHTTTGNWSSDTTLKQYFSPSQTYSWATSGTFTPTPITNVDGNISITPTIAKSVTLPTTDKIEFDGSITFNLVYL
;
A
#
# COMPACT_ATOMS: atom_id res chain seq x y z
N MET A 1 -5.77 -41.58 33.18
CA MET A 1 -5.50 -42.66 34.15
C MET A 1 -4.45 -43.60 33.56
N HIS A 2 -3.27 -43.60 34.18
CA HIS A 2 -2.20 -44.62 34.23
C HIS A 2 -1.54 -45.06 32.90
N SER A 3 -0.28 -44.71 32.56
CA SER A 3 1.02 -44.90 33.28
C SER A 3 1.25 -46.39 33.62
N CYS A 4 2.40 -47.05 33.46
CA CYS A 4 3.80 -46.68 33.21
C CYS A 4 4.62 -48.00 33.22
N PHE A 5 5.78 -48.03 32.55
CA PHE A 5 7.06 -48.66 33.02
C PHE A 5 7.12 -50.22 33.05
N LEU A 6 8.20 -50.97 32.75
CA LEU A 6 9.67 -50.86 32.90
C LEU A 6 10.31 -52.03 32.06
N THR A 7 11.28 -51.81 31.16
CA THR A 7 12.75 -52.07 31.27
C THR A 7 13.22 -53.53 31.46
N PRO A 8 14.53 -53.87 31.38
CA PRO A 8 15.52 -53.65 30.30
C PRO A 8 16.43 -54.92 30.08
N LYS A 9 17.57 -54.72 29.37
CA LYS A 9 18.89 -55.36 29.59
C LYS A 9 19.24 -56.64 28.81
N GLN A 10 20.20 -56.55 27.87
CA GLN A 10 21.65 -56.82 28.07
C GLN A 10 22.42 -56.93 26.73
N ARG A 11 23.62 -56.29 26.68
CA ARG A 11 24.93 -56.66 26.04
C ARG A 11 24.96 -57.07 24.54
N SER A 12 26.00 -56.87 23.72
CA SER A 12 27.32 -56.20 23.76
C SER A 12 28.09 -56.64 22.48
N ARG A 13 28.89 -55.73 21.90
CA ARG A 13 30.05 -55.91 20.96
C ARG A 13 29.78 -56.22 19.47
N ILE A 14 30.20 -55.36 18.52
CA ILE A 14 31.52 -55.09 17.86
C ILE A 14 31.63 -55.84 16.51
N GLY A 15 31.92 -55.09 15.44
CA GLY A 15 32.93 -55.51 14.43
C GLY A 15 32.47 -55.77 12.99
N GLU A 16 33.01 -54.96 12.07
CA GLU A 16 33.41 -55.27 10.67
C GLU A 16 32.38 -55.55 9.56
N MET A 17 32.08 -54.47 8.82
CA MET A 17 32.47 -54.21 7.41
C MET A 17 32.83 -55.39 6.47
N GLN A 18 32.04 -55.59 5.40
CA GLN A 18 32.41 -55.57 3.95
C GLN A 18 31.41 -56.39 3.06
N VAL A 19 30.99 -55.74 1.96
CA VAL A 19 30.74 -56.27 0.59
C VAL A 19 29.46 -57.10 0.28
N GLN A 20 28.51 -56.40 -0.35
CA GLN A 20 27.65 -56.73 -1.52
C GLN A 20 26.77 -58.03 -1.53
N PRO A 21 25.95 -58.30 -2.56
CA PRO A 21 24.51 -58.09 -2.48
C PRO A 21 23.66 -59.37 -2.75
N LEU A 22 22.33 -59.19 -2.62
CA LEU A 22 21.25 -59.97 -3.26
C LEU A 22 21.01 -61.46 -2.89
N LEU A 23 19.86 -61.63 -2.22
CA LEU A 23 18.76 -62.56 -2.55
C LEU A 23 18.70 -64.00 -1.96
N TYR A 24 17.56 -64.22 -1.29
CA TYR A 24 16.66 -65.38 -1.35
C TYR A 24 16.74 -66.56 -0.33
N ILE A 25 15.72 -66.58 0.53
CA ILE A 25 14.83 -67.69 0.96
C ILE A 25 15.38 -69.13 0.88
N ARG A 26 15.47 -69.77 2.06
CA ARG A 26 15.36 -71.22 2.24
C ARG A 26 13.92 -71.58 2.65
N MET A 27 13.19 -72.26 1.75
CA MET A 27 12.10 -73.16 2.13
C MET A 27 12.47 -74.57 1.65
N ASN A 28 12.42 -75.51 2.58
CA ASN A 28 12.65 -76.93 2.37
C ASN A 28 11.31 -77.64 2.54
N LYS A 29 10.86 -78.42 1.53
CA LYS A 29 10.40 -79.82 1.69
C LYS A 29 9.80 -80.43 0.39
N LYS A 30 10.52 -81.45 -0.11
CA LYS A 30 10.12 -82.80 -0.60
C LYS A 30 9.06 -82.88 -1.72
N ILE A 31 9.46 -83.05 -3.00
CA ILE A 31 9.75 -84.29 -3.79
C ILE A 31 8.47 -84.96 -4.36
N TYR A 32 8.33 -85.04 -5.69
CA TYR A 32 8.23 -86.29 -6.49
C TYR A 32 8.64 -86.04 -7.95
N LEU A 33 9.09 -87.12 -8.59
CA LEU A 33 10.02 -87.23 -9.72
C LEU A 33 9.27 -87.70 -10.98
N ALA A 34 9.44 -87.04 -12.13
CA ALA A 34 9.22 -87.60 -13.47
C ALA A 34 10.16 -86.91 -14.49
N ILE A 35 10.72 -87.70 -15.40
CA ILE A 35 11.94 -87.46 -16.19
C ILE A 35 11.60 -86.97 -17.61
N ALA A 36 12.28 -85.93 -18.11
CA ALA A 36 12.75 -85.78 -19.52
C ALA A 36 13.65 -84.53 -19.71
N LEU A 37 14.54 -84.58 -20.70
CA LEU A 37 15.84 -83.89 -20.89
C LEU A 37 15.73 -82.56 -21.73
N PRO A 38 16.83 -81.84 -22.12
CA PRO A 38 17.18 -80.48 -21.67
C PRO A 38 17.22 -79.40 -22.79
N THR A 39 16.88 -78.14 -22.51
CA THR A 39 17.30 -77.01 -23.39
C THR A 39 17.37 -75.67 -22.64
N LEU A 40 18.61 -75.15 -22.65
CA LEU A 40 19.06 -73.75 -22.75
C LEU A 40 18.24 -72.59 -22.14
N LEU A 41 18.94 -71.87 -21.26
CA LEU A 41 19.01 -70.41 -21.17
C LEU A 41 18.15 -69.63 -22.19
N THR A 42 17.26 -68.78 -21.69
CA THR A 42 17.34 -67.32 -21.88
C THR A 42 16.35 -66.62 -20.98
N CYS A 43 16.89 -65.75 -20.12
CA CYS A 43 16.14 -64.74 -19.39
C CYS A 43 15.25 -63.96 -20.37
N SER A 44 13.94 -64.02 -20.21
CA SER A 44 13.05 -62.97 -20.70
C SER A 44 12.41 -62.35 -19.48
N ALA A 45 13.08 -61.35 -18.91
CA ALA A 45 12.40 -60.41 -18.04
C ALA A 45 11.26 -59.81 -18.86
N ALA A 46 10.01 -60.12 -18.52
CA ALA A 46 8.89 -59.31 -18.98
C ALA A 46 9.03 -57.94 -18.32
N ALA A 47 9.86 -57.08 -18.91
CA ALA A 47 9.88 -55.67 -18.61
C ALA A 47 8.53 -55.14 -19.08
N PHE A 48 7.56 -55.08 -18.16
CA PHE A 48 6.37 -54.26 -18.39
C PHE A 48 6.88 -52.83 -18.59
N ALA A 49 6.87 -52.38 -19.83
CA ALA A 49 7.13 -50.99 -20.16
C ALA A 49 6.07 -50.16 -19.42
N GLN A 50 6.48 -49.51 -18.32
CA GLN A 50 5.63 -48.54 -17.64
C GLN A 50 5.54 -47.31 -18.54
N THR A 51 4.49 -47.26 -19.37
CA THR A 51 4.21 -46.11 -20.23
C THR A 51 3.62 -45.00 -19.36
N SER A 52 4.47 -44.12 -18.83
CA SER A 52 4.05 -42.90 -18.15
C SER A 52 4.40 -41.68 -19.00
N ALA A 53 3.42 -40.82 -19.24
CA ALA A 53 3.62 -39.50 -19.83
C ALA A 53 3.34 -38.43 -18.76
N THR A 54 4.30 -37.53 -18.54
CA THR A 54 4.14 -36.43 -17.59
C THR A 54 3.73 -35.18 -18.35
N LEU A 55 2.54 -34.66 -18.05
CA LEU A 55 2.09 -33.34 -18.48
C LEU A 55 2.37 -32.35 -17.34
N VAL A 56 3.26 -31.40 -17.60
CA VAL A 56 3.52 -30.30 -16.69
C VAL A 56 2.79 -29.07 -17.20
N VAL A 57 1.90 -28.52 -16.37
CA VAL A 57 1.20 -27.26 -16.64
C VAL A 57 1.72 -26.22 -15.67
N ASN A 58 2.37 -25.19 -16.20
CA ASN A 58 2.81 -24.02 -15.44
C ASN A 58 2.05 -22.78 -15.92
N GLY A 59 1.82 -21.85 -15.01
CA GLY A 59 1.27 -20.54 -15.31
C GLY A 59 1.62 -19.54 -14.22
N THR A 60 1.70 -18.27 -14.60
CA THR A 60 1.87 -17.12 -13.70
C THR A 60 0.79 -16.10 -14.02
N ILE A 61 0.17 -15.53 -12.99
CA ILE A 61 -0.82 -14.45 -13.12
C ILE A 61 -0.23 -13.23 -12.43
N THR A 62 -0.06 -12.13 -13.17
CA THR A 62 0.40 -10.84 -12.64
C THR A 62 -0.81 -9.91 -12.53
N PRO A 63 -1.08 -9.30 -11.37
CA PRO A 63 -2.15 -8.32 -11.23
C PRO A 63 -1.81 -7.02 -11.99
N PRO A 64 -2.82 -6.27 -12.45
CA PRO A 64 -2.59 -4.97 -13.10
C PRO A 64 -1.90 -4.00 -12.13
N ALA A 65 -0.85 -3.33 -12.61
CA ALA A 65 -0.14 -2.32 -11.85
C ALA A 65 -0.69 -0.91 -12.15
N CYS A 66 -0.66 -0.05 -11.13
CA CYS A 66 -0.95 1.37 -11.22
C CYS A 66 0.24 2.20 -10.75
N ASN A 67 0.47 3.34 -11.39
CA ASN A 67 1.51 4.30 -11.05
C ASN A 67 0.86 5.65 -10.72
N ILE A 68 1.47 6.40 -9.81
CA ILE A 68 1.11 7.78 -9.48
C ILE A 68 2.22 8.72 -9.95
N SER A 69 1.86 9.86 -10.51
CA SER A 69 2.81 10.90 -10.91
C SER A 69 2.27 12.30 -10.65
N LEU A 70 3.20 13.24 -10.42
CA LEU A 70 2.94 14.66 -10.24
C LEU A 70 3.68 15.43 -11.34
N PRO A 71 3.11 15.52 -12.55
CA PRO A 71 3.82 16.05 -13.73
C PRO A 71 4.21 17.52 -13.61
N SER A 72 3.48 18.32 -12.84
CA SER A 72 3.82 19.72 -12.54
C SER A 72 5.05 19.85 -11.61
N GLY A 73 5.61 18.74 -11.14
CA GLY A 73 6.75 18.67 -10.22
C GLY A 73 6.36 18.26 -8.80
N THR A 74 7.36 17.86 -8.02
CA THR A 74 7.22 17.48 -6.60
C THR A 74 7.46 18.64 -5.63
N ILE A 75 7.84 19.81 -6.15
CA ILE A 75 8.16 21.01 -5.36
C ILE A 75 7.20 22.12 -5.75
N VAL A 76 6.47 22.64 -4.77
CA VAL A 76 5.57 23.79 -4.94
C VAL A 76 6.12 24.95 -4.14
N ASP A 77 6.83 25.86 -4.82
CA ASP A 77 7.38 27.06 -4.18
C ASP A 77 6.28 28.13 -4.08
N PHE A 78 6.09 28.70 -2.88
CA PHE A 78 5.11 29.76 -2.60
C PHE A 78 5.73 31.16 -2.55
N GLU A 79 6.97 31.29 -3.03
CA GLU A 79 7.78 32.50 -3.11
C GLU A 79 8.10 33.11 -1.73
N SER A 80 9.15 33.93 -1.70
CA SER A 80 9.52 34.66 -0.48
C SER A 80 8.50 35.76 -0.19
N ARG A 81 8.25 36.00 1.10
CA ARG A 81 7.35 37.06 1.57
C ARG A 81 8.02 37.86 2.68
N SER A 82 7.73 39.15 2.74
CA SER A 82 8.16 40.01 3.85
C SER A 82 7.40 39.65 5.12
N PHE A 83 8.08 39.60 6.26
CA PHE A 83 7.43 39.40 7.56
C PHE A 83 6.34 40.46 7.82
N SER A 84 6.52 41.68 7.31
CA SER A 84 5.56 42.78 7.48
C SER A 84 4.19 42.54 6.82
N THR A 85 4.05 41.54 5.95
CA THR A 85 2.77 41.17 5.34
C THR A 85 2.00 40.12 6.15
N LEU A 86 2.58 39.60 7.23
CA LEU A 86 1.94 38.63 8.10
C LEU A 86 0.91 39.29 9.02
N ASN A 87 -0.26 38.67 9.14
CA ASN A 87 -1.35 39.18 9.95
C ASN A 87 -1.27 38.70 11.40
N VAL A 88 -1.79 39.53 12.30
CA VAL A 88 -1.87 39.27 13.74
C VAL A 88 -2.78 38.08 14.10
N ASP A 89 -3.70 37.71 13.20
CA ASP A 89 -4.68 36.64 13.37
C ASP A 89 -4.43 35.44 12.43
N GLY A 90 -3.26 35.38 11.79
CA GLY A 90 -2.86 34.32 10.85
C GLY A 90 -2.96 34.74 9.39
N THR A 91 -2.09 34.18 8.55
CA THR A 91 -1.96 34.62 7.15
C THR A 91 -2.28 33.48 6.20
N LYS A 92 -3.39 33.60 5.48
CA LYS A 92 -3.72 32.71 4.38
C LYS A 92 -2.83 33.05 3.18
N ILE A 93 -2.22 32.04 2.60
CA ILE A 93 -1.43 32.16 1.38
C ILE A 93 -2.30 31.78 0.19
N ASP A 94 -2.17 32.51 -0.92
CA ASP A 94 -2.90 32.21 -2.15
C ASP A 94 -2.60 30.78 -2.62
N PRO A 95 -3.64 30.02 -3.03
CA PRO A 95 -3.46 28.62 -3.37
C PRO A 95 -2.64 28.45 -4.64
N LYS A 96 -1.82 27.41 -4.68
CA LYS A 96 -1.20 26.89 -5.90
C LYS A 96 -1.79 25.52 -6.22
N THR A 97 -1.83 25.19 -7.50
CA THR A 97 -2.41 23.94 -8.00
C THR A 97 -1.32 23.10 -8.64
N VAL A 98 -1.35 21.80 -8.38
CA VAL A 98 -0.51 20.81 -9.05
C VAL A 98 -1.37 19.72 -9.68
N ASP A 99 -0.93 19.19 -10.81
CA ASP A 99 -1.60 18.08 -11.46
C ASP A 99 -1.14 16.77 -10.82
N MET A 100 -2.07 15.84 -10.69
CA MET A 100 -1.81 14.45 -10.29
C MET A 100 -2.43 13.52 -11.32
N ASN A 101 -1.61 12.56 -11.77
CA ASN A 101 -2.04 11.51 -12.66
C ASN A 101 -1.89 10.14 -11.99
N ILE A 102 -2.88 9.28 -12.14
CA ILE A 102 -2.79 7.86 -11.80
C ILE A 102 -3.10 7.05 -13.05
N SER A 103 -2.19 6.18 -13.45
CA SER A 103 -2.34 5.34 -14.65
C SER A 103 -2.20 3.86 -14.30
N CYS A 104 -3.16 3.06 -14.76
CA CYS A 104 -3.24 1.62 -14.52
C CYS A 104 -3.20 0.83 -15.82
N GLU A 105 -2.51 -0.32 -15.83
CA GLU A 105 -2.37 -1.18 -17.01
C GLU A 105 -3.68 -1.87 -17.45
N ALA A 106 -4.65 -1.94 -16.55
CA ALA A 106 -6.00 -2.43 -16.82
C ALA A 106 -7.01 -1.74 -15.89
N PRO A 107 -8.33 -1.79 -16.18
CA PRO A 107 -9.36 -1.24 -15.30
C PRO A 107 -9.24 -1.78 -13.86
N THR A 108 -8.83 -0.93 -12.93
CA THR A 108 -8.48 -1.31 -11.55
C THR A 108 -9.13 -0.36 -10.56
N ARG A 109 -9.63 -0.90 -9.43
CA ARG A 109 -10.10 -0.07 -8.32
C ARG A 109 -8.90 0.25 -7.44
N VAL A 110 -8.64 1.55 -7.26
CA VAL A 110 -7.59 2.01 -6.36
C VAL A 110 -8.11 3.10 -5.46
N GLY A 111 -7.51 3.17 -4.28
CA GLY A 111 -7.64 4.24 -3.32
C GLY A 111 -6.35 5.04 -3.22
N LEU A 112 -6.46 6.28 -2.77
CA LEU A 112 -5.39 7.21 -2.49
C LEU A 112 -5.34 7.45 -0.98
N ALA A 113 -4.26 7.03 -0.33
CA ALA A 113 -3.96 7.36 1.05
C ALA A 113 -2.90 8.47 1.09
N ILE A 114 -3.02 9.38 2.05
CA ILE A 114 -2.14 10.54 2.17
C ILE A 114 -1.44 10.48 3.54
N THR A 115 -0.14 10.76 3.57
CA THR A 115 0.65 10.87 4.80
C THR A 115 1.23 12.27 4.91
N ASP A 116 1.18 12.84 6.12
CA ASP A 116 1.86 14.08 6.47
C ASP A 116 3.17 13.76 7.20
N ASP A 117 4.30 13.92 6.53
CA ASP A 117 5.61 13.62 7.10
C ASP A 117 6.05 14.71 8.12
N LYS A 118 5.29 15.80 8.22
CA LYS A 118 5.48 16.92 9.14
C LYS A 118 4.32 17.07 10.14
N ALA A 119 3.54 16.01 10.37
CA ALA A 119 2.32 16.05 11.19
C ALA A 119 2.48 16.68 12.59
N ALA A 120 3.63 16.50 13.25
CA ALA A 120 3.90 17.07 14.56
C ALA A 120 3.99 18.61 14.57
N THR A 121 4.24 19.21 13.40
CA THR A 121 4.55 20.64 13.25
C THR A 121 3.33 21.50 12.91
N LYS A 122 2.16 20.90 12.66
CA LYS A 122 0.95 21.67 12.32
C LYS A 122 0.41 22.47 13.50
N ILE A 123 -0.06 23.68 13.21
CA ILE A 123 -0.92 24.46 14.12
C ILE A 123 -2.34 23.88 14.15
N ALA A 124 -3.07 24.14 15.22
CA ALA A 124 -4.51 23.85 15.30
C ALA A 124 -5.30 24.94 14.56
N LYS A 125 -6.49 24.60 14.04
CA LYS A 125 -7.35 25.60 13.38
C LYS A 125 -7.72 26.76 14.28
N ALA A 126 -7.87 26.50 15.58
CA ALA A 126 -8.19 27.51 16.59
C ALA A 126 -7.03 28.49 16.86
N ASP A 127 -5.81 28.19 16.41
CA ASP A 127 -4.65 29.07 16.59
C ASP A 127 -4.70 30.30 15.66
N VAL A 128 -5.60 30.37 14.68
CA VAL A 128 -5.77 31.50 13.75
C VAL A 128 -7.26 31.80 13.53
N ALA A 129 -7.58 32.94 12.91
CA ALA A 129 -8.96 33.25 12.56
C ALA A 129 -9.53 32.22 11.55
N SER A 130 -10.82 31.90 11.67
CA SER A 130 -11.46 30.81 10.90
C SER A 130 -11.41 31.02 9.37
N ASN A 131 -11.39 32.27 8.92
CA ASN A 131 -11.28 32.66 7.50
C ASN A 131 -9.85 32.55 6.94
N ARG A 132 -8.85 32.18 7.74
CA ARG A 132 -7.46 32.02 7.30
C ARG A 132 -7.17 30.68 6.65
N TRP A 133 -8.11 29.74 6.73
CA TRP A 133 -8.00 28.42 6.11
C TRP A 133 -8.58 28.38 4.70
N ALA A 134 -8.28 27.31 3.95
CA ALA A 134 -8.90 27.06 2.66
C ALA A 134 -10.44 27.00 2.77
N HIS A 135 -10.93 26.40 3.86
CA HIS A 135 -12.34 26.29 4.18
C HIS A 135 -12.57 26.24 5.70
N THR A 136 -13.77 26.62 6.12
CA THR A 136 -14.14 26.68 7.55
C THR A 136 -14.54 25.31 8.11
N THR A 137 -15.26 24.48 7.35
CA THR A 137 -15.77 23.15 7.76
C THR A 137 -14.73 22.09 8.12
N PRO A 138 -13.62 21.87 7.36
CA PRO A 138 -12.63 20.85 7.73
C PRO A 138 -12.06 21.09 9.13
N ASN A 139 -11.90 20.03 9.94
CA ASN A 139 -11.29 20.12 11.27
C ASN A 139 -9.75 19.93 11.22
N ASP A 140 -9.10 19.82 12.37
CA ASP A 140 -7.63 19.66 12.46
C ASP A 140 -7.09 18.39 11.79
N SER A 141 -7.92 17.38 11.52
CA SER A 141 -7.54 16.17 10.78
C SER A 141 -7.25 16.44 9.30
N TYR A 142 -7.63 17.61 8.77
CA TYR A 142 -7.39 18.05 7.40
C TYR A 142 -6.23 19.06 7.28
N VAL A 143 -5.59 19.37 8.40
CA VAL A 143 -4.44 20.28 8.44
C VAL A 143 -3.16 19.46 8.42
N PHE A 144 -2.24 19.88 7.55
CA PHE A 144 -0.90 19.32 7.37
C PHE A 144 0.17 20.28 7.88
N GLY A 145 1.31 19.75 8.33
CA GLY A 145 2.41 20.54 8.91
C GLY A 145 3.18 21.39 7.91
N LEU A 146 3.72 22.51 8.41
CA LEU A 146 4.58 23.44 7.65
C LEU A 146 5.95 23.68 8.32
N GLY A 147 6.34 22.78 9.21
CA GLY A 147 7.61 22.90 9.92
C GLY A 147 7.57 23.81 11.15
N THR A 148 8.75 23.96 11.75
CA THR A 148 8.98 24.72 12.97
C THR A 148 10.14 25.69 12.79
N THR A 149 10.18 26.75 13.57
CA THR A 149 11.32 27.66 13.63
C THR A 149 12.50 26.93 14.27
N GLY A 150 13.62 26.84 13.56
CA GLY A 150 14.69 25.92 13.91
C GLY A 150 14.30 24.48 13.55
N ASN A 151 15.24 23.70 13.02
CA ASN A 151 15.03 22.38 12.42
C ASN A 151 14.60 21.26 13.40
N SER A 152 13.96 21.61 14.52
CA SER A 152 13.52 20.68 15.56
C SER A 152 12.00 20.63 15.61
N ALA A 153 11.43 19.48 15.22
CA ALA A 153 9.99 19.22 15.33
C ALA A 153 9.49 19.30 16.80
N GLU A 154 10.40 19.12 17.76
CA GLU A 154 10.16 19.25 19.18
C GLU A 154 10.83 20.54 19.70
N GLY A 155 10.02 21.48 20.19
CA GLY A 155 10.49 22.71 20.85
C GLY A 155 10.62 23.95 19.95
N GLY A 156 10.57 23.81 18.62
CA GLY A 156 10.46 24.95 17.72
C GLY A 156 9.05 25.54 17.66
N ILE A 157 8.94 26.82 17.34
CA ILE A 157 7.65 27.49 17.13
C ILE A 157 7.06 26.97 15.83
N LYS A 158 5.84 26.44 15.86
CA LYS A 158 5.14 25.95 14.67
C LYS A 158 4.87 27.09 13.70
N ILE A 159 5.30 26.94 12.45
CA ILE A 159 5.24 28.03 11.46
C ILE A 159 3.81 28.18 10.92
N GLY A 160 3.07 27.08 10.82
CA GLY A 160 1.72 27.10 10.28
C GLY A 160 1.18 25.71 9.98
N GLY A 161 0.24 25.65 9.06
CA GLY A 161 -0.23 24.41 8.45
C GLY A 161 -0.81 24.67 7.07
N LEU A 162 -1.11 23.63 6.32
CA LEU A 162 -1.74 23.74 5.00
C LEU A 162 -2.94 22.81 4.89
N MET A 163 -3.87 23.19 4.02
CA MET A 163 -4.95 22.32 3.55
C MET A 163 -4.74 22.05 2.07
N LEU A 164 -4.96 20.82 1.66
CA LEU A 164 -4.87 20.42 0.26
C LEU A 164 -5.92 19.37 -0.11
N GLY A 165 -6.21 19.29 -1.40
CA GLY A 165 -7.02 18.23 -1.99
C GLY A 165 -7.51 18.59 -3.39
N PHE A 166 -8.36 17.76 -3.97
CA PHE A 166 -8.81 17.95 -5.35
C PHE A 166 -9.67 19.21 -5.48
N ALA A 167 -9.26 20.13 -6.35
CA ALA A 167 -10.02 21.33 -6.67
C ALA A 167 -11.43 20.95 -7.15
N GLY A 168 -12.46 21.46 -6.47
CA GLY A 168 -13.86 21.14 -6.77
C GLY A 168 -14.34 19.75 -6.31
N GLY A 169 -13.46 18.91 -5.78
CA GLY A 169 -13.79 17.56 -5.32
C GLY A 169 -14.23 16.63 -6.45
N THR A 170 -13.78 16.90 -7.67
CA THR A 170 -13.96 16.06 -8.86
C THR A 170 -12.61 15.85 -9.54
N VAL A 171 -12.55 14.81 -10.38
CA VAL A 171 -11.41 14.50 -11.24
C VAL A 171 -11.93 14.00 -12.58
N ASN A 172 -11.09 14.02 -13.61
CA ASN A 172 -11.35 13.31 -14.84
C ASN A 172 -10.85 11.86 -14.68
N ILE A 173 -11.65 10.89 -15.09
CA ILE A 173 -11.26 9.47 -15.10
C ILE A 173 -11.43 8.88 -16.48
N GLU A 174 -10.62 7.88 -16.78
CA GLU A 174 -10.84 6.96 -17.88
C GLU A 174 -11.27 5.59 -17.35
N THR A 175 -12.28 5.02 -17.99
CA THR A 175 -12.84 3.72 -17.64
C THR A 175 -12.98 2.86 -18.90
N ALA A 176 -13.37 1.60 -18.74
CA ALA A 176 -13.75 0.75 -19.86
C ALA A 176 -14.91 1.32 -20.71
N GLY A 177 -15.73 2.21 -20.15
CA GLY A 177 -16.83 2.89 -20.84
C GLY A 177 -16.43 4.23 -21.49
N GLY A 178 -15.16 4.63 -21.42
CA GLY A 178 -14.66 5.92 -21.88
C GLY A 178 -14.38 6.91 -20.74
N SER A 179 -14.09 8.15 -21.14
CA SER A 179 -13.78 9.25 -20.21
C SER A 179 -15.03 9.78 -19.51
N ALA A 180 -14.91 10.09 -18.23
CA ALA A 180 -15.99 10.67 -17.43
C ALA A 180 -15.43 11.60 -16.34
N GLU A 181 -16.26 12.53 -15.85
CA GLU A 181 -15.99 13.21 -14.59
C GLU A 181 -16.45 12.31 -13.43
N ALA A 182 -15.63 12.21 -12.39
CA ALA A 182 -15.93 11.46 -11.18
C ALA A 182 -15.85 12.33 -9.93
N GLY A 183 -16.74 12.06 -8.99
CA GLY A 183 -16.69 12.66 -7.67
C GLY A 183 -15.68 11.93 -6.79
N VAL A 184 -14.98 12.68 -5.95
CA VAL A 184 -14.12 12.12 -4.91
C VAL A 184 -15.00 11.54 -3.80
N ILE A 185 -14.74 10.29 -3.46
CA ILE A 185 -15.33 9.57 -2.33
C ILE A 185 -14.23 9.24 -1.33
N TYR A 186 -14.59 9.02 -0.07
CA TYR A 186 -13.66 8.65 0.98
C TYR A 186 -14.21 7.56 1.88
N THR A 187 -13.32 6.87 2.58
CA THR A 187 -13.64 5.98 3.69
C THR A 187 -12.66 6.21 4.84
N THR A 188 -13.13 6.00 6.06
CA THR A 188 -12.31 5.99 7.29
C THR A 188 -11.91 4.58 7.71
N ASP A 189 -12.50 3.56 7.08
CA ASP A 189 -12.31 2.17 7.49
C ASP A 189 -10.96 1.61 7.01
N HIS A 190 -10.25 2.35 6.14
CA HIS A 190 -8.97 1.97 5.54
C HIS A 190 -8.94 0.53 4.96
N THR A 191 -10.11 -0.05 4.67
CA THR A 191 -10.28 -1.41 4.17
C THR A 191 -10.93 -1.39 2.79
N THR A 192 -10.68 -2.45 2.01
CA THR A 192 -11.19 -2.62 0.64
C THR A 192 -12.71 -2.80 0.56
N THR A 193 -13.38 -3.07 1.69
CA THR A 193 -14.83 -3.28 1.80
C THR A 193 -15.53 -2.17 2.60
N GLY A 194 -14.80 -1.10 2.93
CA GLY A 194 -15.29 0.00 3.76
C GLY A 194 -16.52 0.69 3.16
N ASN A 195 -17.32 1.32 4.03
CA ASN A 195 -18.41 2.17 3.56
C ASN A 195 -17.81 3.44 2.97
N TRP A 196 -17.97 3.60 1.66
CA TRP A 196 -17.54 4.79 0.94
C TRP A 196 -18.61 5.87 1.02
N SER A 197 -18.19 7.09 1.25
CA SER A 197 -19.05 8.26 1.40
C SER A 197 -18.55 9.40 0.52
N SER A 198 -19.45 10.30 0.14
CA SER A 198 -19.08 11.61 -0.41
C SER A 198 -19.73 12.68 0.45
N ASP A 199 -18.93 13.59 0.97
CA ASP A 199 -19.39 14.79 1.66
C ASP A 199 -19.17 15.96 0.71
N THR A 200 -20.24 16.69 0.36
CA THR A 200 -20.16 17.77 -0.64
C THR A 200 -19.14 18.85 -0.29
N THR A 201 -18.83 19.03 0.99
CA THR A 201 -17.92 20.04 1.51
C THR A 201 -16.50 19.51 1.72
N LEU A 202 -16.36 18.26 2.18
CA LEU A 202 -15.08 17.65 2.54
C LEU A 202 -14.46 16.82 1.42
N LYS A 203 -15.21 16.44 0.37
CA LYS A 203 -14.70 15.66 -0.76
C LYS A 203 -13.53 16.30 -1.51
N GLN A 204 -13.34 17.61 -1.33
CA GLN A 204 -12.25 18.37 -1.95
C GLN A 204 -10.97 18.42 -1.09
N TYR A 205 -11.01 17.95 0.17
CA TYR A 205 -9.88 18.06 1.10
C TYR A 205 -9.40 16.70 1.56
N PHE A 206 -8.09 16.56 1.64
CA PHE A 206 -7.43 15.36 2.13
C PHE A 206 -7.26 15.38 3.65
N SER A 207 -7.30 14.21 4.24
CA SER A 207 -7.00 13.92 5.62
C SER A 207 -6.18 12.63 5.66
N PRO A 208 -5.10 12.58 6.46
CA PRO A 208 -4.35 11.33 6.68
C PRO A 208 -5.17 10.22 7.36
N SER A 209 -6.33 10.56 7.93
CA SER A 209 -7.27 9.61 8.55
C SER A 209 -8.27 9.00 7.56
N GLN A 210 -8.10 9.24 6.26
CA GLN A 210 -9.02 8.81 5.22
C GLN A 210 -8.27 8.18 4.04
N THR A 211 -8.97 7.30 3.34
CA THR A 211 -8.58 6.81 2.02
C THR A 211 -9.59 7.29 1.00
N TYR A 212 -9.11 7.87 -0.10
CA TYR A 212 -9.94 8.47 -1.14
C TYR A 212 -10.03 7.56 -2.35
N SER A 213 -11.12 7.64 -3.11
CA SER A 213 -11.25 7.00 -4.42
C SER A 213 -12.22 7.84 -5.26
N TRP A 214 -12.61 7.34 -6.43
CA TRP A 214 -13.44 8.08 -7.37
C TRP A 214 -14.62 7.24 -7.80
N ALA A 215 -15.78 7.88 -7.84
CA ALA A 215 -17.04 7.27 -8.21
C ALA A 215 -17.73 8.13 -9.27
N THR A 216 -18.34 7.49 -10.26
CA THR A 216 -19.18 8.19 -11.24
C THR A 216 -20.42 8.74 -10.55
N SER A 217 -20.99 9.81 -11.12
CA SER A 217 -22.13 10.51 -10.53
C SER A 217 -23.27 9.55 -10.13
N GLY A 218 -23.79 9.73 -8.91
CA GLY A 218 -24.87 8.91 -8.35
C GLY A 218 -24.42 7.59 -7.74
N THR A 219 -23.11 7.29 -7.72
CA THR A 219 -22.56 6.08 -7.08
C THR A 219 -21.63 6.41 -5.93
N PHE A 220 -21.48 5.47 -5.00
CA PHE A 220 -20.56 5.56 -3.87
C PHE A 220 -19.62 4.35 -3.84
N THR A 221 -19.31 3.79 -5.01
CA THR A 221 -18.43 2.62 -5.12
C THR A 221 -17.25 3.00 -5.99
N PRO A 222 -16.01 2.72 -5.54
CA PRO A 222 -14.81 2.91 -6.36
C PRO A 222 -15.00 2.35 -7.77
N THR A 223 -14.92 3.24 -8.76
CA THR A 223 -14.99 2.88 -10.17
C THR A 223 -13.66 2.25 -10.59
N PRO A 224 -13.67 1.12 -11.32
CA PRO A 224 -12.45 0.63 -11.97
C PRO A 224 -11.97 1.64 -13.02
N ILE A 225 -10.76 2.16 -12.85
CA ILE A 225 -10.16 3.18 -13.71
C ILE A 225 -8.94 2.65 -14.45
N THR A 226 -8.65 3.22 -15.61
CA THR A 226 -7.35 3.11 -16.31
C THR A 226 -6.54 4.38 -16.14
N ASN A 227 -7.19 5.52 -15.99
CA ASN A 227 -6.54 6.80 -15.74
C ASN A 227 -7.34 7.68 -14.77
N VAL A 228 -6.65 8.49 -13.98
CA VAL A 228 -7.22 9.60 -13.20
C VAL A 228 -6.35 10.82 -13.45
N ASP A 229 -6.97 11.94 -13.83
CA ASP A 229 -6.35 13.26 -13.91
C ASP A 229 -7.10 14.20 -12.96
N GLY A 230 -6.40 14.63 -11.91
CA GLY A 230 -6.95 15.55 -10.92
C GLY A 230 -6.01 16.71 -10.63
N ASN A 231 -6.59 17.85 -10.27
CA ASN A 231 -5.83 19.02 -9.86
C ASN A 231 -5.89 19.15 -8.34
N ILE A 232 -4.74 19.09 -7.67
CA ILE A 232 -4.63 19.27 -6.22
C ILE A 232 -4.39 20.75 -5.93
N SER A 233 -5.32 21.39 -5.23
CA SER A 233 -5.15 22.74 -4.71
C SER A 233 -4.49 22.68 -3.34
N ILE A 234 -3.46 23.51 -3.13
CA ILE A 234 -2.67 23.57 -1.90
C ILE A 234 -2.76 24.99 -1.34
N THR A 235 -3.25 25.13 -0.12
CA THR A 235 -3.44 26.43 0.54
C THR A 235 -2.69 26.46 1.88
N PRO A 236 -1.51 27.09 1.94
CA PRO A 236 -0.78 27.32 3.18
C PRO A 236 -1.47 28.37 4.06
N THR A 237 -1.32 28.20 5.37
CA THR A 237 -1.76 29.15 6.40
C THR A 237 -0.63 29.32 7.41
N ILE A 238 -0.06 30.52 7.47
CA ILE A 238 0.99 30.88 8.39
C ILE A 238 0.38 31.30 9.73
N ALA A 239 1.04 30.93 10.83
CA ALA A 239 0.66 31.31 12.18
C ALA A 239 0.60 32.84 12.38
N LYS A 240 0.10 33.28 13.54
CA LYS A 240 0.02 34.70 13.88
C LYS A 240 1.40 35.34 13.83
N SER A 241 1.50 36.56 13.32
CA SER A 241 2.80 37.28 13.27
C SER A 241 3.44 37.40 14.66
N VAL A 242 2.64 37.59 15.71
CA VAL A 242 3.13 37.73 17.10
C VAL A 242 3.71 36.46 17.71
N THR A 243 3.42 35.28 17.14
CA THR A 243 3.99 34.02 17.62
C THR A 243 5.32 33.70 16.95
N LEU A 244 5.61 34.33 15.80
CA LEU A 244 6.77 33.99 14.98
C LEU A 244 7.97 34.90 15.30
N PRO A 245 9.20 34.37 15.25
CA PRO A 245 10.41 35.15 15.47
C PRO A 245 10.62 36.17 14.34
N THR A 246 11.14 37.35 14.67
CA THR A 246 11.37 38.46 13.72
C THR A 246 12.83 38.63 13.32
N THR A 247 13.75 38.00 14.05
CA THR A 247 15.20 38.17 13.89
C THR A 247 15.81 37.28 12.82
N ASP A 248 15.17 36.15 12.53
CA ASP A 248 15.70 35.11 11.65
C ASP A 248 14.80 34.88 10.43
N LYS A 249 15.41 34.41 9.35
CA LYS A 249 14.67 33.91 8.18
C LYS A 249 13.84 32.70 8.61
N ILE A 250 12.53 32.75 8.33
CA ILE A 250 11.62 31.60 8.53
C ILE A 250 11.40 30.92 7.18
N GLU A 251 11.72 29.64 7.12
CA GLU A 251 11.40 28.78 5.97
C GLU A 251 10.28 27.84 6.41
N PHE A 252 9.14 27.87 5.71
CA PHE A 252 8.10 26.87 5.91
C PHE A 252 8.30 25.72 4.93
N ASP A 253 8.23 24.50 5.43
CA ASP A 253 8.39 23.28 4.65
C ASP A 253 7.31 22.25 5.02
N GLY A 254 6.46 21.93 4.04
CA GLY A 254 5.52 20.82 4.13
C GLY A 254 6.06 19.60 3.38
N SER A 255 5.74 18.40 3.85
CA SER A 255 6.06 17.15 3.16
C SER A 255 4.85 16.22 3.23
N ILE A 256 4.30 15.91 2.06
CA ILE A 256 3.12 15.07 1.89
C ILE A 256 3.47 13.90 0.97
N THR A 257 3.17 12.69 1.42
CA THR A 257 3.35 11.47 0.63
C THR A 257 1.99 10.92 0.18
N PHE A 258 1.87 10.62 -1.12
CA PHE A 258 0.69 10.00 -1.73
C PHE A 258 0.95 8.52 -1.98
N ASN A 259 0.06 7.67 -1.48
CA ASN A 259 0.17 6.22 -1.56
C ASN A 259 -1.06 5.61 -2.26
N LEU A 260 -0.83 4.71 -3.20
CA LEU A 260 -1.90 3.93 -3.82
C LEU A 260 -2.22 2.68 -3.00
N VAL A 261 -3.51 2.42 -2.81
CA VAL A 261 -4.05 1.22 -2.16
C VAL A 261 -4.93 0.49 -3.17
N TYR A 262 -4.65 -0.78 -3.44
CA TYR A 262 -5.51 -1.59 -4.32
C TYR A 262 -6.76 -2.06 -3.56
N LEU A 263 -7.93 -1.98 -4.20
CA LEU A 263 -9.24 -2.24 -3.59
C LEU A 263 -9.91 -3.50 -4.14
#